data_AF-A0A4R6VD44-F1
#
_entry.id   AF-A0A4R6VD44-F1
#
_cell.length_a   1.000
_cell.length_b   1.000
_cell.length_c   1.000
_cell.angle_alpha   90.00
_cell.angle_beta   90.00
_cell.angle_gamma   90.00
#
_symmetry.space_group_name_H-M   'P 1'
#
loop_
_entity.id
_entity.type
_entity.pdbx_description
1 polymer ?
#
loop_
_entity_poly.entity_id
_entity_poly.type
_entity_poly.pdbx_seq_one_letter_code
_entity_poly.pdbx_strand_id
1 'polypeptide(L)'
;MTSVSNLIAAYKVVDELGHKIPINMLNSLLEIAKSDQDGETLSIHGLKERCGLTYAEAARHVYYWEIGNRNKNCGGHELVKVYVNEENRQLKLVKLSGKGQKLIDRIESCFDR
;
A
#
# COMPACT_ATOMS: atom_id res chain seq x y z
N MET A 1 12.48 -16.32 14.33
CA MET A 1 12.04 -15.42 15.42
C MET A 1 12.27 -13.99 14.95
N THR A 2 11.22 -13.19 14.82
CA THR A 2 11.35 -11.79 14.41
C THR A 2 11.99 -10.98 15.54
N SER A 3 13.19 -10.44 15.31
CA SER A 3 13.83 -9.53 16.28
C SER A 3 13.14 -8.16 16.27
N VAL A 4 13.03 -7.51 17.44
CA VAL A 4 12.60 -6.10 17.54
C VAL A 4 13.48 -5.20 16.66
N SER A 5 14.75 -5.56 16.48
CA SER A 5 15.67 -4.85 15.57
C SER A 5 15.18 -4.86 14.11
N ASN A 6 14.58 -5.97 13.66
CA ASN A 6 14.08 -6.11 12.28
C ASN A 6 12.80 -5.26 12.09
N LEU A 7 11.93 -5.21 13.10
CA LEU A 7 10.75 -4.32 13.10
C LEU A 7 11.16 -2.84 13.07
N ILE A 8 12.18 -2.44 13.83
CA ILE A 8 12.71 -1.06 13.81
C ILE A 8 13.31 -0.75 12.44
N ALA A 9 14.03 -1.68 11.82
CA ALA A 9 14.60 -1.49 10.48
C ALA A 9 13.50 -1.31 9.43
N ALA A 10 12.48 -2.16 9.43
CA ALA A 10 11.32 -2.05 8.56
C ALA A 10 10.58 -0.71 8.75
N TYR A 11 10.38 -0.29 10.00
CA TYR A 11 9.77 1.01 10.31
C TYR A 11 10.58 2.18 9.73
N LYS A 12 11.91 2.15 9.84
CA LYS A 12 12.78 3.19 9.28
C LYS A 12 12.64 3.29 7.75
N VAL A 13 12.51 2.17 7.05
CA VAL A 13 12.28 2.16 5.60
C VAL A 13 10.96 2.86 5.25
N VAL A 14 9.90 2.66 6.05
CA VAL A 14 8.62 3.34 5.86
C VAL A 14 8.71 4.83 6.23
N ASP A 15 9.45 5.18 7.28
CA ASP A 15 9.63 6.56 7.75
C ASP A 15 10.33 7.45 6.71
N GLU A 16 11.16 6.87 5.83
CA GLU A 16 11.77 7.55 4.69
C GLU A 16 10.75 8.12 3.69
N LEU A 17 9.52 7.60 3.66
CA LEU A 17 8.43 8.15 2.83
C LEU A 17 8.02 9.55 3.32
N GLY A 18 8.41 9.94 4.53
CA GLY A 18 8.13 11.24 5.10
C GLY A 18 6.70 11.35 5.66
N HIS A 19 6.54 12.30 6.58
CA HIS A 19 5.33 12.54 7.38
C HIS A 19 4.93 11.36 8.28
N LYS A 20 4.18 11.66 9.36
CA LYS A 20 3.63 10.63 10.24
C LYS A 20 2.52 9.87 9.51
N ILE A 21 2.86 8.78 8.83
CA ILE A 21 1.91 7.89 8.16
C ILE A 21 1.08 7.17 9.24
N PRO A 22 -0.26 7.31 9.24
CA PRO A 22 -1.12 6.56 10.15
C PRO A 22 -1.00 5.04 9.94
N ILE A 23 -1.06 4.26 11.03
CA ILE A 23 -0.86 2.80 10.95
C ILE A 23 -1.91 2.10 10.08
N ASN A 24 -3.16 2.57 10.09
CA ASN A 24 -4.23 2.04 9.24
C ASN A 24 -4.00 2.34 7.74
N MET A 25 -3.32 3.45 7.44
CA MET A 25 -2.90 3.78 6.08
C MET A 25 -1.78 2.85 5.64
N LEU A 26 -0.77 2.62 6.49
CA LEU A 26 0.27 1.64 6.22
C LEU A 26 -0.30 0.23 6.03
N ASN A 27 -1.26 -0.18 6.87
CA ASN A 27 -1.93 -1.48 6.75
C ASN A 27 -2.55 -1.67 5.36
N SER A 28 -3.17 -0.63 4.79
CA SER A 28 -3.74 -0.72 3.44
C SER A 28 -2.69 -0.91 2.33
N LEU A 29 -1.47 -0.37 2.50
CA LEU A 29 -0.37 -0.63 1.56
C LEU A 29 0.10 -2.08 1.66
N LEU A 30 0.20 -2.61 2.88
CA LEU A 30 0.63 -3.99 3.14
C LEU A 30 -0.39 -5.01 2.62
N GLU A 31 -1.69 -4.76 2.75
CA GLU A 31 -2.74 -5.61 2.17
C GLU A 31 -2.73 -5.60 0.64
N ILE A 32 -2.44 -4.46 0.01
CA ILE A 32 -2.23 -4.38 -1.45
C ILE A 32 -1.00 -5.19 -1.84
N ALA A 33 0.11 -5.03 -1.11
CA ALA A 33 1.35 -5.76 -1.37
C ALA A 33 1.16 -7.28 -1.28
N LYS A 34 0.53 -7.74 -0.21
CA LYS A 34 0.20 -9.14 0.00
C LYS A 34 -0.65 -9.69 -1.16
N SER A 35 -1.70 -8.98 -1.56
CA SER A 35 -2.56 -9.42 -2.67
C SER A 35 -1.78 -9.53 -3.98
N ASP A 36 -0.87 -8.59 -4.26
CA ASP A 36 -0.04 -8.60 -5.47
C ASP A 36 0.97 -9.77 -5.45
N GLN A 37 1.57 -10.06 -4.30
CA GLN A 37 2.47 -11.20 -4.09
C GLN A 37 1.74 -12.55 -4.21
N ASP A 38 0.51 -12.63 -3.70
CA ASP A 38 -0.34 -13.83 -3.78
C ASP A 38 -0.97 -14.01 -5.18
N GLY A 39 -0.77 -13.07 -6.10
CA GLY A 39 -1.38 -13.09 -7.43
C GLY A 39 -2.90 -12.86 -7.42
N GLU A 40 -3.43 -12.32 -6.33
CA GLU A 40 -4.84 -12.03 -6.14
C GLU A 40 -5.22 -10.66 -6.71
N THR A 41 -6.35 -10.57 -7.40
CA THR A 41 -6.91 -9.28 -7.79
C THR A 41 -7.55 -8.60 -6.58
N LEU A 42 -7.07 -7.41 -6.24
CA LEU A 42 -7.65 -6.59 -5.18
C LEU A 42 -8.45 -5.41 -5.76
N SER A 43 -9.69 -5.23 -5.30
CA SER A 43 -10.49 -4.04 -5.60
C SER A 43 -10.53 -3.08 -4.41
N ILE A 44 -11.00 -1.86 -4.61
CA ILE A 44 -11.23 -0.91 -3.50
C ILE A 44 -12.22 -1.48 -2.47
N HIS A 45 -13.22 -2.26 -2.94
CA HIS A 45 -14.16 -2.92 -2.05
C HIS A 45 -13.48 -4.03 -1.23
N GLY A 46 -12.63 -4.83 -1.85
CA GLY A 46 -11.85 -5.86 -1.14
C GLY A 46 -10.91 -5.24 -0.12
N LEU A 47 -10.24 -4.13 -0.45
CA LEU A 47 -9.38 -3.40 0.47
C LEU A 47 -10.16 -2.85 1.67
N LYS A 48 -11.36 -2.32 1.42
CA LYS A 48 -12.31 -1.88 2.46
C LYS A 48 -12.60 -3.02 3.45
N GLU A 49 -12.91 -4.21 2.95
CA GLU A 49 -13.22 -5.37 3.80
C GLU A 49 -12.00 -5.86 4.59
N ARG A 50 -10.85 -6.02 3.92
CA ARG A 50 -9.60 -6.49 4.56
C ARG A 50 -9.09 -5.56 5.64
N CYS A 51 -9.21 -4.25 5.43
CA CYS A 51 -8.72 -3.25 6.37
C CYS A 51 -9.78 -2.74 7.37
N GLY A 52 -11.03 -3.21 7.29
CA GLY A 52 -12.13 -2.73 8.16
C GLY A 52 -12.44 -1.24 7.98
N LEU A 53 -12.36 -0.72 6.75
CA LEU A 53 -12.55 0.69 6.42
C LEU A 53 -13.96 0.96 5.85
N THR A 54 -14.35 2.23 5.76
CA THR A 54 -15.40 2.64 4.83
C THR A 54 -14.87 2.67 3.39
N TYR A 55 -15.75 2.60 2.39
CA TYR A 55 -15.34 2.70 0.98
C TYR A 55 -14.61 4.01 0.69
N ALA A 56 -15.07 5.12 1.27
CA ALA A 56 -14.46 6.44 1.11
C ALA A 56 -13.04 6.50 1.71
N GLU A 57 -12.81 5.83 2.84
CA GLU A 57 -11.47 5.71 3.43
C GLU A 57 -10.54 4.84 2.59
N ALA A 58 -11.02 3.67 2.15
CA ALA A 58 -10.23 2.80 1.26
C ALA A 58 -9.84 3.53 -0.03
N ALA A 59 -10.77 4.24 -0.67
CA ALA A 59 -10.50 5.05 -1.85
C ALA A 59 -9.47 6.17 -1.55
N ARG A 60 -9.56 6.82 -0.39
CA ARG A 60 -8.60 7.84 0.05
C ARG A 60 -7.21 7.25 0.28
N HIS A 61 -7.11 6.04 0.84
CA HIS A 61 -5.83 5.36 1.04
C HIS A 61 -5.19 5.00 -0.30
N VAL A 62 -5.97 4.42 -1.23
CA VAL A 62 -5.50 4.14 -2.59
C VAL A 62 -5.02 5.42 -3.28
N TYR A 63 -5.81 6.50 -3.20
CA TYR A 63 -5.41 7.80 -3.73
C TYR A 63 -4.13 8.33 -3.09
N TYR A 64 -3.96 8.19 -1.78
CA TYR A 64 -2.75 8.60 -1.06
C TYR A 64 -1.50 7.85 -1.56
N TRP A 65 -1.61 6.54 -1.81
CA TRP A 65 -0.50 5.72 -2.27
C TRP A 65 -0.18 5.84 -3.76
N GLU A 66 -1.18 6.19 -4.58
CA GLU A 66 -1.03 6.37 -6.02
C GLU A 66 -0.49 7.78 -6.34
N ILE A 67 -1.36 8.73 -6.69
CA ILE A 67 -0.97 10.08 -7.13
C ILE A 67 -1.00 11.11 -6.01
N GLY A 68 -1.81 10.88 -4.98
CA GLY A 68 -2.07 11.78 -3.86
C GLY A 68 -2.37 13.22 -4.28
N ASN A 69 -2.26 14.14 -3.31
CA ASN A 69 -2.27 15.57 -3.59
C ASN A 69 -0.86 16.14 -3.38
N ARG A 70 -0.09 16.19 -4.48
CA ARG A 70 1.28 16.72 -4.50
C ARG A 70 1.39 18.16 -3.97
N ASN A 71 0.33 18.97 -4.08
CA ASN A 71 0.32 20.37 -3.64
C ASN A 71 0.03 20.55 -2.14
N LYS A 72 -0.37 19.49 -1.42
CA LYS A 72 -0.71 19.55 0.01
C LYS A 72 0.17 18.63 0.89
N ASN A 73 1.29 18.13 0.37
CA ASN A 73 2.13 17.15 1.09
C ASN A 73 1.32 15.96 1.64
N CYS A 74 0.27 15.55 0.92
CA CYS A 74 -0.64 14.50 1.34
C CYS A 74 -0.58 13.35 0.33
N GLY A 75 0.41 12.48 0.48
CA GLY A 75 0.60 11.28 -0.33
C GLY A 75 1.29 11.56 -1.67
N GLY A 76 0.99 10.74 -2.68
CA GLY A 76 1.62 10.82 -4.00
C GLY A 76 2.94 10.09 -4.05
N HIS A 77 3.01 8.97 -3.34
CA HIS A 77 4.20 8.13 -3.26
C HIS A 77 4.42 7.30 -4.52
N GLU A 78 3.43 7.20 -5.41
CA GLU A 78 3.45 6.39 -6.63
C GLU A 78 3.76 4.92 -6.34
N LEU A 79 3.32 4.41 -5.19
CA LEU A 79 3.55 3.04 -4.73
C LEU A 79 2.45 2.08 -5.20
N VAL A 80 1.28 2.62 -5.55
CA VAL A 80 0.11 1.85 -6.01
C VAL A 80 -0.29 2.33 -7.41
N LYS A 81 -0.89 1.45 -8.20
CA LYS A 81 -1.55 1.76 -9.47
C LYS A 81 -3.00 1.30 -9.43
N VAL A 82 -3.90 2.17 -9.88
CA VAL A 82 -5.29 1.81 -10.15
C VAL A 82 -5.45 1.49 -11.63
N TYR A 83 -6.08 0.36 -11.93
CA TYR A 83 -6.40 -0.02 -13.31
C TYR A 83 -7.83 -0.54 -13.39
N VAL A 84 -8.38 -0.48 -14.59
CA VAL A 84 -9.74 -0.92 -14.88
C VAL A 84 -9.70 -2.38 -15.29
N ASN A 85 -10.59 -3.20 -14.74
CA ASN A 85 -10.72 -4.59 -15.18
C ASN A 85 -11.29 -4.61 -16.62
N GLU A 86 -10.68 -5.40 -17.51
CA GLU A 86 -11.04 -5.45 -18.93
C GLU A 86 -12.40 -6.13 -19.18
N GLU A 87 -12.75 -7.11 -18.35
CA GLU A 87 -14.01 -7.87 -18.40
C GLU A 87 -15.17 -7.09 -17.75
N ASN A 88 -14.87 -6.29 -16.73
CA ASN A 88 -15.81 -5.41 -16.05
C ASN A 88 -15.21 -4.03 -15.83
N ARG A 89 -15.48 -3.11 -16.77
CA ARG A 89 -14.94 -1.75 -16.75
C ARG A 89 -15.40 -0.87 -15.57
N GLN A 90 -16.43 -1.30 -14.84
CA GLN A 90 -16.88 -0.62 -13.62
C GLN A 90 -16.03 -1.01 -12.40
N LEU A 91 -15.28 -2.11 -12.50
CA LEU A 91 -14.44 -2.61 -11.43
C LEU A 91 -13.04 -1.98 -11.52
N LYS A 92 -12.70 -1.19 -10.51
CA LYS A 92 -11.34 -0.65 -10.31
C LYS A 92 -10.53 -1.61 -9.44
N LEU A 93 -9.41 -2.04 -9.98
CA LEU A 93 -8.44 -2.91 -9.32
C LEU A 93 -7.22 -2.10 -8.90
N VAL A 94 -6.57 -2.56 -7.84
CA VAL A 94 -5.40 -1.93 -7.23
C VAL A 94 -4.27 -2.93 -7.15
N LYS A 95 -3.05 -2.48 -7.41
CA LYS A 95 -1.83 -3.28 -7.27
C LYS A 95 -0.62 -2.41 -6.97
N LEU A 96 0.51 -3.01 -6.62
CA LEU A 96 1.74 -2.27 -6.47
C LEU A 96 2.22 -1.71 -7.82
N SER A 97 2.86 -0.54 -7.75
CA SER A 97 3.71 -0.06 -8.83
C SER A 97 5.10 -0.72 -8.71
N GLY A 98 5.96 -0.55 -9.72
CA GLY A 98 7.35 -0.98 -9.60
C GLY A 98 8.13 -0.26 -8.49
N LYS A 99 7.71 0.94 -8.09
CA LYS A 99 8.27 1.65 -6.92
C LYS A 99 7.71 1.08 -5.61
N GLY A 100 6.43 0.74 -5.60
CA GLY A 100 5.78 0.01 -4.51
C GLY A 100 6.48 -1.31 -4.22
N GLN A 101 6.72 -2.12 -5.25
CA GLN A 101 7.41 -3.39 -5.13
C GLN A 101 8.79 -3.21 -4.48
N LYS A 102 9.61 -2.29 -5.00
CA LYS A 102 10.95 -2.00 -4.43
C LYS A 102 10.91 -1.58 -2.96
N LEU A 103 9.87 -0.88 -2.53
CA LEU A 103 9.71 -0.51 -1.12
C LEU A 103 9.42 -1.76 -0.27
N ILE A 104 8.50 -2.61 -0.71
CA ILE A 104 8.15 -3.86 -0.03
C ILE A 104 9.36 -4.78 0.05
N ASP A 105 10.10 -4.95 -1.04
CA ASP A 105 11.33 -5.76 -1.07
C ASP A 105 12.36 -5.27 -0.03
N ARG A 106 12.50 -3.94 0.13
CA ARG A 106 13.37 -3.34 1.16
C ARG A 106 12.87 -3.64 2.57
N ILE A 107 11.56 -3.61 2.80
CA ILE A 107 10.96 -3.98 4.09
C ILE A 107 11.22 -5.45 4.39
N GLU A 108 10.98 -6.34 3.44
CA GLU A 108 11.19 -7.79 3.59
C GLU A 108 12.64 -8.15 3.86
N SER A 109 13.60 -7.47 3.20
CA SER A 109 15.04 -7.67 3.43
C SER A 109 15.50 -7.36 4.86
N CYS A 110 14.67 -6.68 5.66
CA CYS A 110 14.92 -6.48 7.09
C CYS A 110 14.69 -7.75 7.92
N PHE A 111 13.94 -8.73 7.39
CA PHE A 111 13.53 -9.96 8.07
C PHE A 111 14.23 -11.21 7.58
N ASP A 112 14.85 -11.17 6.39
CA ASP A 112 15.64 -12.28 5.82
C ASP A 112 17.06 -12.43 6.43
N ARG A 113 17.33 -11.74 7.55
CA ARG A 113 18.60 -11.77 8.28
C ARG A 113 18.44 -12.51 9.60
#